data_AF-W2PT37-F1
#
_entry.id   AF-W2PT37-F1
#
_cell.length_a   1.000
_cell.length_b   1.000
_cell.length_c   1.000
_cell.angle_alpha   90.00
_cell.angle_beta   90.00
_cell.angle_gamma   90.00
#
_symmetry.space_group_name_H-M   'P 1'
#
loop_
_entity.id
_entity.type
_entity.pdbx_description
1 polymer ?
#
loop_
_entity_poly.entity_id
_entity_poly.type
_entity_poly.pdbx_seq_one_letter_code
_entity_poly.pdbx_strand_id
1 'polypeptide(L)'
;MCPIRLVISSQGGHTPSSLHRSAQAFRPNGSRLVTCSSTESSRKLQDRAVARRAETIRKLRDEHLQRRLNDHESDLDVTADTASSVLFDGETTFIVEPELTEGPYYVRGELIRTDMREKQTGVTMYIDIQVINVNDCTPVKDMYVDLWHANATGVFSGVVASTNGNSADQSNLQNTFLRGVTPTDDDGVAEMISIFPGHYAGRTTHLHFIGNYGGTVLSNKTYAGSSVAHVGQFFFEQDLIDAVEAVTPYSTNKQTLTATATL
;
A
#
# COMPACT_ATOMS: atom_id res chain seq x y z
N MET A 1 -0.51 15.20 -4.90
CA MET A 1 0.14 13.92 -4.51
C MET A 1 -0.49 13.50 -3.19
N CYS A 2 -1.11 12.32 -3.13
CA CYS A 2 -1.82 11.82 -1.95
C CYS A 2 -0.89 10.85 -1.17
N PRO A 3 -0.41 11.22 0.02
CA PRO A 3 0.35 10.33 0.89
C PRO A 3 -0.62 9.54 1.78
N ILE A 4 -0.80 8.26 1.46
CA ILE A 4 -1.70 7.38 2.21
C ILE A 4 -1.00 6.94 3.49
N ARG A 5 -1.67 7.11 4.64
CA ARG A 5 -1.25 6.63 5.95
C ARG A 5 -2.12 5.43 6.31
N LEU A 6 -1.53 4.32 6.73
CA LEU A 6 -2.27 3.27 7.44
C LEU A 6 -1.46 2.73 8.61
N VAL A 7 -2.18 2.38 9.68
CA VAL A 7 -1.67 1.77 10.90
C VAL A 7 -2.25 0.35 11.01
N ILE A 8 -1.42 -0.66 10.78
CA ILE A 8 -1.85 -2.07 10.82
C ILE A 8 -1.55 -2.67 12.18
N SER A 9 -2.52 -3.41 12.72
CA SER A 9 -2.52 -4.07 14.01
C SER A 9 -2.13 -5.54 13.88
N SER A 10 -0.92 -5.94 14.27
CA SER A 10 -0.57 -7.36 14.41
C SER A 10 -0.69 -7.81 15.88
N GLN A 11 -1.40 -8.92 16.14
CA GLN A 11 -1.35 -9.57 17.44
C GLN A 11 -0.23 -10.61 17.42
N GLY A 12 0.85 -10.34 18.15
CA GLY A 12 1.89 -11.34 18.41
C GLY A 12 1.33 -12.46 19.29
N GLY A 13 1.30 -13.68 18.76
CA GLY A 13 0.86 -14.88 19.50
C GLY A 13 1.09 -16.18 18.72
N HIS A 14 2.18 -16.86 19.06
CA HIS A 14 2.67 -18.20 18.70
C HIS A 14 1.71 -19.27 18.09
N THR A 15 2.08 -19.86 16.94
CA THR A 15 2.46 -21.28 16.68
C THR A 15 2.24 -21.66 15.20
N PRO A 16 3.07 -22.55 14.60
CA PRO A 16 3.08 -22.80 13.16
C PRO A 16 2.07 -23.91 12.79
N SER A 17 1.02 -23.60 12.03
CA SER A 17 0.42 -24.58 11.09
C SER A 17 -0.68 -24.00 10.20
N SER A 18 -0.54 -24.25 8.91
CA SER A 18 -1.56 -24.24 7.85
C SER A 18 -2.24 -22.90 7.53
N LEU A 19 -1.99 -22.44 6.30
CA LEU A 19 -2.56 -21.30 5.55
C LEU A 19 -4.09 -21.37 5.34
N HIS A 20 -4.84 -22.02 6.23
CA HIS A 20 -6.29 -22.20 6.09
C HIS A 20 -7.08 -21.96 7.38
N ARG A 21 -6.44 -21.52 8.46
CA ARG A 21 -7.11 -21.43 9.78
C ARG A 21 -6.99 -20.12 10.54
N SER A 22 -6.59 -19.01 9.90
CA SER A 22 -6.49 -17.71 10.58
C SER A 22 -7.67 -16.75 10.36
N ALA A 23 -8.65 -17.09 9.52
CA ALA A 23 -9.86 -16.28 9.32
C ALA A 23 -10.82 -16.22 10.54
N GLN A 24 -10.46 -16.80 11.69
CA GLN A 24 -11.27 -16.81 12.90
C GLN A 24 -10.47 -16.38 14.13
N ALA A 25 -10.12 -15.09 14.22
CA ALA A 25 -9.91 -14.43 15.53
C ALA A 25 -9.73 -12.90 15.49
N PHE A 26 -9.79 -12.22 14.34
CA PHE A 26 -9.55 -10.77 14.34
C PHE A 26 -10.85 -9.97 14.53
N ARG A 27 -11.19 -9.67 15.79
CA ARG A 27 -12.17 -8.62 16.11
C ARG A 27 -11.48 -7.26 15.99
N PRO A 28 -11.97 -6.30 15.17
CA PRO A 28 -11.42 -4.96 15.11
C PRO A 28 -11.61 -4.32 16.48
N ASN A 29 -10.52 -4.15 17.22
CA ASN A 29 -10.54 -3.59 18.58
C ASN A 29 -10.22 -2.10 18.49
N GLY A 30 -11.10 -1.32 17.84
CA GLY A 30 -10.92 0.12 17.62
C GLY A 30 -10.65 0.91 18.92
N SER A 31 -11.14 0.41 20.06
CA SER A 31 -10.86 0.98 21.39
C SER A 31 -9.37 0.95 21.76
N ARG A 32 -8.60 -0.05 21.32
CA ARG A 32 -7.16 -0.15 21.63
C ARG A 32 -6.30 0.77 20.76
N LEU A 33 -6.73 1.06 19.53
CA LEU A 33 -6.05 2.01 18.65
C LEU A 33 -6.21 3.45 19.12
N VAL A 34 -7.39 3.80 19.64
CA VAL A 34 -7.61 5.09 20.33
C VAL A 34 -6.70 5.20 21.57
N THR A 35 -6.47 4.10 22.28
CA THR A 35 -5.49 4.08 23.39
C THR A 35 -4.07 4.32 22.88
N CYS A 36 -3.66 3.69 21.78
CA CYS A 36 -2.33 3.92 21.22
C CYS A 36 -2.12 5.34 20.73
N SER A 37 -3.11 5.95 20.05
CA SER A 37 -2.98 7.31 19.50
C SER A 37 -2.76 8.40 20.55
N SER A 38 -3.15 8.15 21.80
CA SER A 38 -3.07 9.11 22.91
C SER A 38 -1.77 9.04 23.74
N THR A 39 -0.86 8.10 23.46
CA THR A 39 0.42 7.98 24.19
C THR A 39 1.49 8.97 23.69
N GLU A 40 2.45 9.33 24.56
CA GLU A 40 3.57 10.20 24.16
C GLU A 40 4.48 9.54 23.13
N SER A 41 4.70 8.23 23.23
CA SER A 41 5.46 7.45 22.26
C SER A 41 4.82 7.49 20.87
N SER A 42 3.50 7.36 20.78
CA SER A 42 2.78 7.46 19.50
C SER A 42 2.81 8.86 18.92
N ARG A 43 2.72 9.91 19.75
CA ARG A 43 2.90 11.30 19.27
C ARG A 43 4.30 11.51 18.68
N LYS A 44 5.35 11.08 19.38
CA LYS A 44 6.73 11.16 18.86
C LYS A 44 6.91 10.34 17.58
N LEU A 45 6.29 9.17 17.48
CA LEU A 45 6.31 8.35 16.27
C LEU A 45 5.63 9.07 15.09
N GLN A 46 4.50 9.71 15.37
CA GLN A 46 3.76 10.49 14.40
C GLN A 46 4.55 11.72 13.93
N ASP A 47 5.22 12.43 14.83
CA ASP A 47 6.08 13.57 14.48
C ASP A 47 7.20 13.14 13.53
N ARG A 48 7.83 11.98 13.79
CA ARG A 48 8.85 11.41 12.90
C ARG A 48 8.27 11.01 11.54
N ALA A 49 7.09 10.39 11.52
CA ALA A 49 6.41 10.04 10.27
C ALA A 49 6.06 11.28 9.43
N VAL A 50 5.56 12.35 10.06
CA VAL A 50 5.28 13.63 9.38
C VAL A 50 6.56 14.24 8.82
N ALA A 51 7.64 14.29 9.61
CA ALA A 51 8.92 14.83 9.18
C ALA A 51 9.52 14.04 8.00
N ARG A 52 9.41 12.71 8.03
CA ARG A 52 9.84 11.82 6.95
C ARG A 52 9.08 12.12 5.66
N ARG A 53 7.75 12.13 5.72
CA ARG A 53 6.91 12.37 4.54
C ARG A 53 7.10 13.77 3.98
N ALA A 54 7.32 14.76 4.83
CA ALA A 54 7.72 16.10 4.44
C ALA A 54 9.00 16.10 3.59
N GLU A 55 10.01 15.34 4.03
CA GLU A 55 11.26 15.19 3.30
C GLU A 55 11.07 14.44 1.99
N THR A 56 10.31 13.35 1.98
CA THR A 56 9.97 12.61 0.76
C THR A 56 9.30 13.54 -0.24
N ILE A 57 8.24 14.27 0.14
CA ILE A 57 7.60 15.24 -0.77
C ILE A 57 8.59 16.28 -1.29
N ARG A 58 9.49 16.80 -0.45
CA ARG A 58 10.53 17.75 -0.89
C ARG A 58 11.40 17.14 -1.99
N LYS A 59 11.93 15.94 -1.77
CA LYS A 59 12.74 15.21 -2.76
C LYS A 59 11.96 14.99 -4.06
N LEU A 60 10.70 14.60 -3.95
CA LEU A 60 9.83 14.37 -5.11
C LEU A 60 9.53 15.64 -5.88
N ARG A 61 9.31 16.76 -5.19
CA ARG A 61 9.15 18.07 -5.80
C ARG A 61 10.43 18.48 -6.53
N ASP A 62 11.60 18.27 -5.93
CA ASP A 62 12.88 18.57 -6.56
C ASP A 62 13.12 17.73 -7.82
N GLU A 63 12.82 16.43 -7.77
CA GLU A 63 12.87 15.52 -8.93
C GLU A 63 11.87 15.91 -10.02
N HIS A 64 10.68 16.40 -9.65
CA HIS A 64 9.65 16.81 -10.59
C HIS A 64 9.90 18.19 -11.21
N LEU A 65 10.44 19.12 -10.43
CA LEU A 65 10.85 20.46 -10.88
C LEU A 65 11.99 20.37 -11.89
N GLN A 66 12.87 19.36 -11.75
CA GLN A 66 13.86 19.04 -12.77
C GLN A 66 13.25 18.46 -14.07
N ARG A 67 12.01 17.94 -14.03
CA ARG A 67 11.35 17.30 -15.18
C ARG A 67 10.37 18.19 -15.95
N ARG A 68 9.75 19.23 -15.37
CA ARG A 68 8.94 20.21 -16.13
C ARG A 68 8.86 21.60 -15.47
N LEU A 69 9.16 22.62 -16.29
CA LEU A 69 8.52 23.94 -16.24
C LEU A 69 7.09 23.77 -16.81
N ASN A 70 6.07 24.03 -15.99
CA ASN A 70 4.81 24.71 -16.32
C ASN A 70 3.70 24.34 -15.30
N ASP A 71 3.25 25.40 -14.62
CA ASP A 71 1.95 25.75 -14.03
C ASP A 71 0.91 24.67 -13.65
N HIS A 72 0.36 24.80 -12.44
CA HIS A 72 -0.85 24.08 -12.02
C HIS A 72 -1.72 24.98 -11.13
N GLU A 73 -2.93 25.25 -11.63
CA GLU A 73 -4.07 25.86 -10.92
C GLU A 73 -4.66 24.86 -9.91
N SER A 74 -4.60 25.17 -8.61
CA SER A 74 -5.41 24.51 -7.58
C SER A 74 -6.12 25.56 -6.74
N ASP A 75 -7.40 25.36 -6.43
CA ASP A 75 -8.25 26.23 -5.61
C ASP A 75 -7.89 26.25 -4.11
N LEU A 76 -6.77 25.63 -3.74
CA LEU A 76 -6.14 25.76 -2.43
C LEU A 76 -4.85 26.54 -2.63
N ASP A 77 -4.66 27.60 -1.85
CA ASP A 77 -3.47 28.46 -1.85
C ASP A 77 -2.27 27.71 -1.22
N VAL A 78 -1.89 26.60 -1.85
CA VAL A 78 -0.80 25.71 -1.43
C VAL A 78 0.45 26.14 -2.19
N THR A 79 1.33 26.84 -1.50
CA THR A 79 2.61 27.27 -2.04
C THR A 79 3.69 26.21 -1.79
N ALA A 80 4.87 26.41 -2.38
CA ALA A 80 6.05 25.59 -2.08
C ALA A 80 6.38 25.57 -0.58
N ASP A 81 5.97 26.62 0.15
CA ASP A 81 6.21 26.86 1.57
C ASP A 81 5.09 26.34 2.49
N THR A 82 4.02 25.76 1.95
CA THR A 82 2.95 25.18 2.78
C THR A 82 3.53 24.11 3.70
N ALA A 83 3.36 24.32 5.00
CA ALA A 83 3.89 23.42 6.02
C ALA A 83 3.35 22.01 5.80
N SER A 84 4.25 21.03 5.89
CA SER A 84 3.89 19.62 5.72
C SER A 84 2.80 19.19 6.69
N SER A 85 2.78 19.74 7.90
CA SER A 85 1.68 19.52 8.86
C SER A 85 0.30 19.88 8.31
N VAL A 86 0.17 20.85 7.40
CA VAL A 86 -1.08 21.24 6.72
C VAL A 86 -1.42 20.27 5.58
N LEU A 87 -0.40 19.76 4.87
CA LEU A 87 -0.57 18.73 3.82
C LEU A 87 -0.91 17.34 4.40
N PHE A 88 -0.55 17.11 5.66
CA PHE A 88 -0.78 15.86 6.39
C PHE A 88 -1.73 16.05 7.58
N ASP A 89 -2.47 17.17 7.64
CA ASP A 89 -3.45 17.47 8.70
C ASP A 89 -4.76 16.69 8.55
N GLY A 90 -4.81 15.77 7.57
CA GLY A 90 -5.89 14.79 7.53
C GLY A 90 -5.90 14.01 8.84
N GLU A 91 -7.06 13.98 9.50
CA GLU A 91 -7.26 13.19 10.70
C GLU A 91 -6.64 11.81 10.52
N THR A 92 -5.91 11.36 11.54
CA THR A 92 -5.32 10.03 11.56
C THR A 92 -6.43 8.99 11.48
N THR A 93 -6.75 8.51 10.29
CA THR A 93 -7.68 7.42 10.10
C THR A 93 -6.96 6.14 10.49
N PHE A 94 -7.08 5.78 11.78
CA PHE A 94 -6.71 4.47 12.28
C PHE A 94 -7.73 3.44 11.77
N ILE A 95 -7.60 3.05 10.50
CA ILE A 95 -8.48 2.06 9.91
C ILE A 95 -7.90 0.69 10.26
N VAL A 96 -8.63 -0.06 11.10
CA VAL A 96 -8.44 -1.50 11.18
C VAL A 96 -9.07 -2.07 9.93
N GLU A 97 -8.25 -2.39 8.94
CA GLU A 97 -8.76 -3.19 7.83
C GLU A 97 -9.14 -4.57 8.37
N PRO A 98 -10.37 -5.05 8.10
CA PRO A 98 -10.71 -6.43 8.39
C PRO A 98 -9.74 -7.34 7.62
N GLU A 99 -9.35 -8.46 8.22
CA GLU A 99 -8.55 -9.46 7.52
C GLU A 99 -9.36 -9.94 6.30
N LEU A 100 -8.86 -9.62 5.11
CA LEU A 100 -9.46 -10.02 3.85
C LEU A 100 -8.70 -11.20 3.28
N THR A 101 -9.33 -11.91 2.35
CA THR A 101 -8.63 -12.98 1.64
C THR A 101 -7.53 -12.38 0.75
N GLU A 102 -6.44 -13.14 0.58
CA GLU A 102 -5.36 -12.83 -0.37
C GLU A 102 -5.87 -12.62 -1.80
N GLY A 103 -7.07 -13.11 -2.11
CA GLY A 103 -7.65 -13.04 -3.44
C GLY A 103 -6.94 -13.99 -4.42
N PRO A 104 -7.43 -14.07 -5.66
CA PRO A 104 -7.00 -15.11 -6.60
C PRO A 104 -5.63 -14.86 -7.25
N TYR A 105 -5.00 -13.71 -6.97
CA TYR A 105 -3.84 -13.22 -7.73
C TYR A 105 -2.58 -13.02 -6.89
N TYR A 106 -2.52 -13.59 -5.68
CA TYR A 106 -1.31 -13.61 -4.88
C TYR A 106 -0.27 -14.57 -5.49
N VAL A 107 0.99 -14.14 -5.54
CA VAL A 107 2.14 -14.90 -6.05
C VAL A 107 3.21 -14.89 -4.97
N ARG A 108 3.81 -16.04 -4.69
CA ARG A 108 4.83 -16.18 -3.64
C ARG A 108 6.23 -15.98 -4.20
N GLY A 109 7.13 -15.50 -3.34
CA GLY A 109 8.55 -15.38 -3.66
C GLY A 109 8.87 -14.11 -4.44
N GLU A 110 8.11 -13.04 -4.19
CA GLU A 110 8.33 -11.74 -4.80
C GLU A 110 9.68 -11.12 -4.39
N LEU A 111 10.17 -10.22 -5.26
CA LEU A 111 11.46 -9.56 -5.06
C LEU A 111 11.35 -8.45 -4.01
N ILE A 112 12.34 -8.41 -3.12
CA ILE A 112 12.59 -7.30 -2.22
C ILE A 112 13.10 -6.11 -3.04
N ARG A 113 12.34 -5.02 -3.06
CA ARG A 113 12.59 -3.84 -3.91
C ARG A 113 11.96 -2.59 -3.30
N THR A 114 12.42 -1.43 -3.77
CA THR A 114 11.88 -0.11 -3.38
C THR A 114 11.00 0.53 -4.46
N ASP A 115 11.03 0.01 -5.68
CA ASP A 115 10.20 0.43 -6.81
C ASP A 115 9.64 -0.82 -7.51
N MET A 116 8.32 -0.94 -7.53
CA MET A 116 7.59 -2.06 -8.15
C MET A 116 6.98 -1.69 -9.50
N ARG A 117 7.18 -0.47 -10.03
CA ARG A 117 6.56 -0.03 -11.30
C ARG A 117 7.03 -0.82 -12.51
N GLU A 118 8.30 -1.19 -12.53
CA GLU A 118 9.00 -1.69 -13.70
C GLU A 118 8.75 -0.78 -14.93
N LYS A 119 8.06 -1.28 -15.96
CA LYS A 119 7.72 -0.53 -17.18
C LYS A 119 6.27 -0.04 -17.21
N GLN A 120 5.51 -0.22 -16.13
CA GLN A 120 4.10 0.17 -16.10
C GLN A 120 3.96 1.69 -16.11
N THR A 121 3.03 2.17 -16.93
CA THR A 121 2.70 3.59 -17.03
C THR A 121 1.44 3.88 -16.21
N GLY A 122 1.43 4.99 -15.47
CA GLY A 122 0.32 5.40 -14.63
C GLY A 122 0.65 6.61 -13.78
N VAL A 123 -0.29 7.01 -12.92
CA VAL A 123 -0.08 8.05 -11.93
C VAL A 123 0.87 7.49 -10.88
N THR A 124 2.03 8.11 -10.67
CA THR A 124 3.01 7.59 -9.70
C THR A 124 2.44 7.70 -8.29
N MET A 125 2.53 6.60 -7.54
CA MET A 125 2.08 6.47 -6.17
C MET A 125 3.27 6.14 -5.28
N TYR A 126 3.40 6.89 -4.18
CA TYR A 126 4.39 6.65 -3.14
C TYR A 126 3.67 6.05 -1.95
N ILE A 127 4.05 4.82 -1.59
CA ILE A 127 3.43 4.04 -0.53
C ILE A 127 4.31 4.16 0.71
N ASP A 128 3.70 4.57 1.82
CA ASP A 128 4.30 4.69 3.16
C ASP A 128 3.35 4.01 4.14
N ILE A 129 3.65 2.77 4.51
CA ILE A 129 2.82 1.96 5.41
C ILE A 129 3.53 1.86 6.76
N GLN A 130 2.88 2.33 7.82
CA GLN A 130 3.40 2.23 9.18
C GLN A 130 2.71 1.10 9.94
N VAL A 131 3.49 0.14 10.41
CA VAL A 131 2.97 -1.00 11.17
C VAL A 131 3.29 -0.83 12.65
N ILE A 132 2.27 -0.95 13.50
CA ILE A 132 2.44 -0.88 14.96
C ILE A 132 1.82 -2.10 15.63
N ASN A 133 2.42 -2.55 16.72
CA ASN A 133 1.80 -3.55 17.57
C ASN A 133 0.75 -2.84 18.45
N VAL A 134 -0.52 -3.21 18.32
CA VAL A 134 -1.60 -2.57 19.09
C VAL A 134 -1.62 -2.93 20.57
N ASN A 135 -0.84 -3.92 20.99
CA ASN A 135 -0.81 -4.32 22.39
C ASN A 135 0.11 -3.42 23.23
N ASP A 136 1.21 -2.94 22.64
CA ASP A 136 2.21 -2.11 23.30
C ASP A 136 2.45 -0.76 22.60
N CYS A 137 1.76 -0.51 21.48
CA CYS A 137 1.84 0.71 20.68
C CYS A 137 3.24 1.00 20.14
N THR A 138 4.08 -0.03 19.99
CA THR A 138 5.43 0.11 19.46
C THR A 138 5.48 -0.18 17.95
N PRO A 139 6.42 0.45 17.20
CA PRO A 139 6.60 0.11 15.80
C PRO A 139 7.05 -1.33 15.60
N VAL A 140 6.54 -1.98 14.55
CA VAL A 140 6.96 -3.34 14.18
C VAL A 140 8.09 -3.24 13.17
N LYS A 141 9.32 -3.46 13.64
CA LYS A 141 10.53 -3.52 12.82
C LYS A 141 10.69 -4.88 12.13
N ASP A 142 11.38 -4.91 10.99
CA ASP A 142 11.81 -6.13 10.26
C ASP A 142 10.64 -7.02 9.82
N MET A 143 9.46 -6.41 9.62
CA MET A 143 8.30 -7.06 9.02
C MET A 143 8.36 -6.87 7.51
N TYR A 144 8.33 -7.97 6.77
CA TYR A 144 8.39 -7.95 5.31
C TYR A 144 6.99 -7.80 4.75
N VAL A 145 6.72 -6.62 4.21
CA VAL A 145 5.44 -6.21 3.65
C VAL A 145 5.41 -6.56 2.17
N ASP A 146 4.57 -7.52 1.80
CA ASP A 146 4.28 -7.91 0.42
C ASP A 146 3.12 -7.06 -0.12
N LEU A 147 3.36 -6.41 -1.26
CA LEU A 147 2.43 -5.51 -1.91
C LEU A 147 2.20 -5.96 -3.34
N TRP A 148 0.94 -6.02 -3.75
CA TRP A 148 0.59 -6.24 -5.16
C TRP A 148 -0.72 -5.57 -5.53
N HIS A 149 -0.84 -5.18 -6.80
CA HIS A 149 -2.08 -4.63 -7.33
C HIS A 149 -2.14 -4.75 -8.86
N ALA A 150 -3.31 -4.45 -9.43
CA ALA A 150 -3.49 -4.40 -10.87
C ALA A 150 -2.78 -3.20 -11.50
N ASN A 151 -2.36 -3.34 -12.76
CA ASN A 151 -1.97 -2.18 -13.56
C ASN A 151 -3.16 -1.27 -13.86
N ALA A 152 -2.89 -0.14 -14.55
CA ALA A 152 -3.90 0.87 -14.85
C ALA A 152 -5.13 0.36 -15.62
N THR A 153 -5.02 -0.78 -16.31
CA THR A 153 -6.11 -1.42 -17.07
C THR A 153 -6.69 -2.65 -16.38
N GLY A 154 -6.37 -2.88 -15.10
CA GLY A 154 -6.95 -3.96 -14.32
C GLY A 154 -6.31 -5.34 -14.52
N VAL A 155 -5.04 -5.40 -14.93
CA VAL A 155 -4.30 -6.66 -15.14
C VAL A 155 -3.21 -6.85 -14.07
N PHE A 156 -3.22 -8.00 -13.42
CA PHE A 156 -2.16 -8.44 -12.51
C PHE A 156 -1.06 -9.17 -13.27
N SER A 157 0.20 -8.87 -12.97
CA SER A 157 1.36 -9.63 -13.47
C SER A 157 1.42 -11.05 -12.88
N GLY A 158 2.16 -11.96 -13.49
CA GLY A 158 2.45 -13.28 -12.92
C GLY A 158 1.28 -14.27 -12.91
N VAL A 159 0.10 -13.87 -13.41
CA VAL A 159 -1.12 -14.70 -13.39
C VAL A 159 -1.85 -14.65 -14.73
N VAL A 160 -2.25 -15.81 -15.24
CA VAL A 160 -3.11 -15.92 -16.42
C VAL A 160 -4.42 -16.57 -16.00
N ALA A 161 -5.52 -15.82 -16.13
CA ALA A 161 -6.86 -16.28 -15.77
C ALA A 161 -7.90 -15.63 -16.70
N SER A 162 -9.07 -16.25 -16.84
CA SER A 162 -10.19 -15.69 -17.62
C SER A 162 -10.69 -14.34 -17.09
N THR A 163 -10.41 -14.05 -15.83
CA THR A 163 -10.77 -12.82 -15.11
C THR A 163 -9.63 -11.79 -15.01
N ASN A 164 -8.49 -12.04 -15.66
CA ASN A 164 -7.28 -11.21 -15.54
C ASN A 164 -6.76 -10.76 -16.93
N GLY A 165 -7.45 -9.80 -17.55
CA GLY A 165 -7.06 -9.28 -18.86
C GLY A 165 -7.17 -10.31 -19.98
N ASN A 166 -6.13 -10.40 -20.81
CA ASN A 166 -6.08 -11.34 -21.93
C ASN A 166 -5.59 -12.72 -21.46
N SER A 167 -6.49 -13.68 -21.30
CA SER A 167 -6.15 -15.05 -20.88
C SER A 167 -5.32 -15.85 -21.91
N ALA A 168 -5.21 -15.37 -23.15
CA ALA A 168 -4.32 -15.96 -24.16
C ALA A 168 -2.88 -15.45 -24.05
N ASP A 169 -2.63 -14.38 -23.28
CA ASP A 169 -1.28 -13.83 -23.10
C ASP A 169 -0.50 -14.62 -22.04
N GLN A 170 0.11 -15.72 -22.48
CA GLN A 170 0.96 -16.55 -21.62
C GLN A 170 2.26 -15.86 -21.18
N SER A 171 2.67 -14.78 -21.86
CA SER A 171 3.86 -14.03 -21.46
C SER A 171 3.71 -13.36 -20.11
N ASN A 172 2.46 -13.12 -19.67
CA ASN A 172 2.18 -12.49 -18.39
C ASN A 172 2.67 -13.28 -17.18
N LEU A 173 2.83 -14.61 -17.29
CA LEU A 173 3.39 -15.45 -16.22
C LEU A 173 4.84 -15.09 -15.86
N GLN A 174 5.57 -14.43 -16.77
CA GLN A 174 6.97 -14.03 -16.55
C GLN A 174 7.10 -12.57 -16.07
N ASN A 175 5.99 -11.86 -15.96
CA ASN A 175 5.99 -10.48 -15.50
C ASN A 175 5.93 -10.41 -13.98
N THR A 176 6.63 -9.42 -13.41
CA THR A 176 6.65 -9.17 -11.95
C THR A 176 6.28 -7.73 -11.60
N PHE A 177 5.77 -6.96 -12.57
CA PHE A 177 5.38 -5.57 -12.35
C PHE A 177 4.32 -5.47 -11.27
N LEU A 178 4.36 -4.37 -10.52
CA LEU A 178 3.39 -4.03 -9.48
C LEU A 178 3.23 -5.15 -8.45
N ARG A 179 4.36 -5.82 -8.16
CA ARG A 179 4.56 -6.75 -7.05
C ARG A 179 5.89 -6.44 -6.37
N GLY A 180 5.94 -6.49 -5.05
CA GLY A 180 7.19 -6.25 -4.35
C GLY A 180 7.10 -6.47 -2.85
N VAL A 181 8.22 -6.81 -2.26
CA VAL A 181 8.37 -6.93 -0.81
C VAL A 181 9.27 -5.81 -0.31
N THR A 182 8.93 -5.21 0.82
CA THR A 182 9.81 -4.23 1.49
C THR A 182 9.76 -4.43 3.01
N PRO A 183 10.89 -4.45 3.71
CA PRO A 183 10.89 -4.56 5.16
C PRO A 183 10.47 -3.23 5.81
N THR A 184 9.82 -3.32 6.96
CA THR A 184 9.64 -2.17 7.84
C THR A 184 10.94 -1.80 8.54
N ASP A 185 11.18 -0.51 8.71
CA ASP A 185 12.35 0.02 9.39
C ASP A 185 12.17 0.15 10.92
N ASP A 186 13.07 0.89 11.58
CA ASP A 186 13.03 1.14 13.04
C ASP A 186 11.78 1.90 13.51
N ASP A 187 11.14 2.66 12.62
CA ASP A 187 9.86 3.34 12.88
C ASP A 187 8.67 2.49 12.41
N GLY A 188 8.90 1.23 12.04
CA GLY A 188 7.87 0.33 11.54
C GLY A 188 7.34 0.72 10.17
N VAL A 189 8.09 1.50 9.39
CA VAL A 189 7.63 2.03 8.10
C VAL A 189 8.19 1.20 6.95
N ALA A 190 7.30 0.76 6.08
CA ALA A 190 7.57 0.12 4.80
C ALA A 190 7.29 1.10 3.66
N GLU A 191 8.30 1.39 2.84
CA GLU A 191 8.20 2.32 1.70
C GLU A 191 8.33 1.61 0.36
N MET A 192 7.51 2.02 -0.61
CA MET A 192 7.50 1.47 -1.97
C MET A 192 7.02 2.50 -3.00
N ILE A 193 7.67 2.55 -4.16
CA ILE A 193 7.21 3.35 -5.31
C ILE A 193 6.41 2.46 -6.26
N SER A 194 5.21 2.88 -6.63
CA SER A 194 4.34 2.19 -7.57
C SER A 194 3.58 3.17 -8.50
N ILE A 195 2.56 2.68 -9.21
CA ILE A 195 1.52 3.50 -9.83
C ILE A 195 0.20 3.31 -9.08
N PHE A 196 -0.73 4.26 -9.19
CA PHE A 196 -2.09 4.09 -8.68
C PHE A 196 -2.73 2.84 -9.33
N PRO A 197 -3.39 1.95 -8.55
CA PRO A 197 -3.98 0.73 -9.08
C PRO A 197 -5.15 1.04 -10.03
N GLY A 198 -5.24 0.31 -11.14
CA GLY A 198 -6.43 0.35 -11.99
C GLY A 198 -7.54 -0.57 -11.46
N HIS A 199 -8.78 -0.30 -11.84
CA HIS A 199 -9.91 -1.15 -11.50
C HIS A 199 -9.98 -2.42 -12.38
N TYR A 200 -10.60 -3.47 -11.85
CA TYR A 200 -11.01 -4.63 -12.62
C TYR A 200 -12.40 -5.10 -12.18
N ALA A 201 -13.09 -5.84 -13.06
CA ALA A 201 -14.50 -6.14 -12.87
C ALA A 201 -14.81 -6.85 -11.53
N GLY A 202 -15.82 -6.36 -10.83
CA GLY A 202 -16.37 -6.98 -9.62
C GLY A 202 -15.71 -6.59 -8.30
N ARG A 203 -14.69 -5.72 -8.32
CA ARG A 203 -14.04 -5.20 -7.11
C ARG A 203 -13.70 -3.72 -7.24
N THR A 204 -13.85 -2.97 -6.15
CA THR A 204 -13.36 -1.58 -6.09
C THR A 204 -11.84 -1.54 -6.20
N THR A 205 -11.28 -0.42 -6.62
CA THR A 205 -9.83 -0.19 -6.75
C THR A 205 -9.12 -0.35 -5.40
N HIS A 206 -8.05 -1.14 -5.37
CA HIS A 206 -7.34 -1.48 -4.13
C HIS A 206 -5.87 -1.83 -4.34
N LEU A 207 -5.12 -1.79 -3.24
CA LEU A 207 -3.77 -2.32 -3.09
C LEU A 207 -3.80 -3.46 -2.08
N HIS A 208 -3.22 -4.61 -2.40
CA HIS A 208 -3.13 -5.71 -1.44
C HIS A 208 -1.91 -5.58 -0.53
N PHE A 209 -2.03 -6.15 0.68
CA PHE A 209 -1.00 -6.19 1.70
C PHE A 209 -0.91 -7.58 2.34
N ILE A 210 0.29 -8.13 2.47
CA ILE A 210 0.58 -9.21 3.41
C ILE A 210 1.79 -8.86 4.26
N GLY A 211 1.57 -8.93 5.56
CA GLY A 211 2.60 -8.74 6.55
C GLY A 211 3.28 -10.05 6.94
N ASN A 212 4.58 -10.18 6.72
CA ASN A 212 5.33 -11.41 6.99
C ASN A 212 6.44 -11.23 8.03
N TYR A 213 6.70 -12.25 8.85
CA TYR A 213 7.76 -12.24 9.86
C TYR A 213 8.45 -13.61 9.99
N GLY A 214 9.61 -13.63 10.65
CA GLY A 214 10.34 -14.88 10.99
C GLY A 214 10.89 -15.65 9.79
N GLY A 215 10.98 -15.02 8.61
CA GLY A 215 11.57 -15.59 7.41
C GLY A 215 13.03 -15.21 7.25
N THR A 216 13.59 -15.54 6.09
CA THR A 216 14.98 -15.26 5.72
C THR A 216 15.05 -14.62 4.35
N VAL A 217 15.87 -13.58 4.23
CA VAL A 217 16.24 -13.00 2.94
C VAL A 217 17.21 -13.93 2.23
N LEU A 218 16.84 -14.35 1.03
CA LEU A 218 17.64 -15.21 0.18
C LEU A 218 18.60 -14.39 -0.68
N SER A 219 19.64 -15.03 -1.22
CA SER A 219 20.66 -14.38 -2.05
C SER A 219 20.12 -13.78 -3.35
N ASN A 220 18.99 -14.28 -3.84
CA ASN A 220 18.27 -13.77 -5.01
C ASN A 220 17.33 -12.60 -4.67
N LYS A 221 17.43 -12.02 -3.46
CA LYS A 221 16.60 -10.92 -2.98
C LYS A 221 15.11 -11.27 -2.85
N THR A 222 14.77 -12.53 -2.60
CA THR A 222 13.40 -12.89 -2.18
C THR A 222 13.35 -13.19 -0.69
N TYR A 223 12.14 -13.27 -0.14
CA TYR A 223 11.92 -13.60 1.27
C TYR A 223 11.19 -14.93 1.38
N ALA A 224 11.70 -15.84 2.22
CA ALA A 224 11.17 -17.21 2.34
C ALA A 224 11.15 -17.72 3.78
N GLY A 225 10.40 -18.80 4.03
CA GLY A 225 10.29 -19.43 5.36
C GLY A 225 9.55 -18.58 6.39
N SER A 226 8.79 -17.58 5.94
CA SER A 226 8.07 -16.65 6.81
C SER A 226 6.73 -17.19 7.29
N SER A 227 6.21 -16.54 8.33
CA SER A 227 4.81 -16.65 8.79
C SER A 227 4.04 -15.38 8.43
N VAL A 228 2.76 -15.54 8.11
CA VAL A 228 1.85 -14.42 7.84
C VAL A 228 1.31 -13.88 9.15
N ALA A 229 1.51 -12.59 9.41
CA ALA A 229 0.93 -11.86 10.53
C ALA A 229 -0.43 -11.25 10.20
N HIS A 230 -0.63 -10.80 8.97
CA HIS A 230 -1.84 -10.09 8.56
C HIS A 230 -2.01 -10.10 7.04
N VAL A 231 -3.25 -10.11 6.57
CA VAL A 231 -3.64 -9.97 5.15
C VAL A 231 -4.69 -8.86 5.06
N GLY A 232 -4.44 -7.86 4.23
CA GLY A 232 -5.26 -6.66 4.12
C GLY A 232 -5.39 -6.13 2.70
N GLN A 233 -6.24 -5.14 2.52
CA GLN A 233 -6.45 -4.44 1.25
C GLN A 233 -6.77 -2.98 1.52
N PHE A 234 -5.94 -2.10 0.98
CA PHE A 234 -6.17 -0.67 1.01
C PHE A 234 -7.16 -0.27 -0.08
N PHE A 235 -8.13 0.56 0.30
CA PHE A 235 -9.07 1.18 -0.61
C PHE A 235 -8.83 2.68 -0.71
N PHE A 236 -9.41 3.30 -1.72
CA PHE A 236 -9.21 4.71 -2.02
C PHE A 236 -10.56 5.43 -2.04
N GLU A 237 -10.53 6.70 -1.66
CA GLU A 237 -11.69 7.59 -1.74
C GLU A 237 -12.21 7.67 -3.19
N GLN A 238 -13.53 7.74 -3.34
CA GLN A 238 -14.16 7.66 -4.65
C GLN A 238 -13.78 8.85 -5.55
N ASP A 239 -13.63 10.04 -4.98
CA ASP A 239 -13.22 11.25 -5.71
C ASP A 239 -11.80 11.12 -6.29
N LEU A 240 -10.88 10.52 -5.54
CA LEU A 240 -9.53 10.21 -6.00
C LEU A 240 -9.54 9.17 -7.11
N ILE A 241 -10.36 8.12 -6.97
CA ILE A 241 -10.55 7.11 -8.02
C ILE A 241 -11.06 7.80 -9.29
N ASP A 242 -12.14 8.59 -9.20
CA ASP A 242 -12.75 9.27 -10.33
C ASP A 242 -11.76 10.21 -11.05
N ALA A 243 -10.94 10.94 -10.29
CA ALA A 243 -9.91 11.82 -10.84
C ALA A 243 -8.81 11.04 -11.60
N VAL A 244 -8.39 9.87 -11.08
CA VAL A 244 -7.39 9.03 -11.74
C VAL A 244 -7.96 8.33 -12.97
N GLU A 245 -9.20 7.86 -12.91
CA GLU A 245 -9.89 7.21 -14.04
C GLU A 245 -10.03 8.14 -15.26
N ALA A 246 -10.04 9.46 -15.06
CA ALA A 246 -10.08 10.45 -16.14
C ALA A 246 -8.76 10.58 -16.93
N VAL A 247 -7.62 10.12 -16.41
CA VAL A 247 -6.30 10.33 -17.03
C VAL A 247 -5.78 9.08 -17.75
N THR A 248 -4.99 9.27 -18.81
CA THR A 248 -4.32 8.16 -19.50
C THR A 248 -3.22 7.57 -18.61
N PRO A 249 -3.07 6.22 -18.54
CA PRO A 249 -3.77 5.21 -19.33
C PRO A 249 -5.07 4.67 -18.71
N TYR A 250 -5.46 5.09 -17.51
CA TYR A 250 -6.67 4.61 -16.81
C TYR A 250 -7.95 4.81 -17.63
N SER A 251 -8.09 5.96 -18.30
CA SER A 251 -9.24 6.24 -19.18
C SER A 251 -9.40 5.31 -20.39
N THR A 252 -8.38 4.47 -20.66
CA THR A 252 -8.46 3.41 -21.69
C THR A 252 -9.07 2.12 -21.17
N ASN A 253 -9.17 1.93 -19.85
CA ASN A 253 -9.77 0.76 -19.24
C ASN A 253 -11.28 0.73 -19.55
N LYS A 254 -11.77 -0.41 -20.06
CA LYS A 254 -13.17 -0.61 -20.47
C LYS A 254 -13.90 -1.60 -19.56
N GLN A 255 -13.25 -2.05 -18.49
CA GLN A 255 -13.89 -2.90 -17.50
C GLN A 255 -14.96 -2.11 -16.74
N THR A 256 -15.90 -2.84 -16.10
CA THR A 256 -16.92 -2.20 -15.27
C THR A 256 -16.29 -1.75 -13.95
N LEU A 257 -16.26 -0.44 -13.72
CA LEU A 257 -15.85 0.13 -12.44
C LEU A 257 -16.86 -0.21 -11.35
N THR A 258 -16.37 -0.69 -10.21
CA THR A 258 -17.16 -0.90 -8.99
C THR A 258 -16.80 0.21 -8.01
N ALA A 259 -17.78 1.04 -7.63
CA ALA A 259 -17.56 2.14 -6.69
C ALA A 259 -17.18 1.61 -5.29
N THR A 260 -16.38 2.39 -4.56
CA THR A 260 -16.17 2.16 -3.13
C THR A 260 -17.52 2.35 -2.41
N ALA A 261 -17.92 1.38 -1.61
CA ALA A 261 -19.15 1.50 -0.82
C ALA A 261 -18.99 2.66 0.18
N THR A 262 -19.97 3.55 0.24
CA THR A 262 -20.02 4.59 1.27
C THR A 262 -20.15 3.90 2.63
N LEU A 263 -19.16 4.11 3.51
CA LEU A 263 -19.19 3.64 4.90
C LEU A 263 -20.13 4.49 5.76
#